data_AF-A0A531JGD3-F1
#
_entry.id   AF-A0A531JGD3-F1
#
_cell.length_a   1.000
_cell.length_b   1.000
_cell.length_c   1.000
_cell.angle_alpha   90.00
_cell.angle_beta   90.00
_cell.angle_gamma   90.00
#
_symmetry.space_group_name_H-M   'P 1'
#
loop_
_entity.id
_entity.type
_entity.pdbx_description
1 polymer ?
#
loop_
_entity_poly.entity_id
_entity_poly.type
_entity_poly.pdbx_seq_one_letter_code
_entity_poly.pdbx_strand_id
1 'polypeptide(L)'
;MLDLSHARDRMVEVHLSRRGIRDREVLEAMREVPREAFVAPGFEEFAYEDGPLPIAEGQTISQPYIVALMIEMAEIGPGDH
;
A
#
# COMPACT_ATOMS: atom_id res chain seq x y z
N MET A 1 -12.24 -13.75 -12.20
CA MET A 1 -10.92 -13.10 -12.38
C MET A 1 -10.79 -12.12 -11.22
N LEU A 2 -9.65 -12.12 -10.51
CA LEU A 2 -9.42 -11.17 -9.41
C LEU A 2 -9.40 -9.75 -9.97
N ASP A 3 -10.23 -8.87 -9.41
CA ASP A 3 -10.22 -7.44 -9.74
C ASP A 3 -9.29 -6.72 -8.75
N LEU A 4 -8.01 -6.68 -9.10
CA LEU A 4 -6.97 -6.09 -8.28
C LEU A 4 -7.09 -4.56 -8.21
N SER A 5 -7.64 -3.92 -9.24
CA SER A 5 -7.91 -2.49 -9.22
C SER A 5 -8.95 -2.15 -8.16
N HIS A 6 -10.06 -2.90 -8.13
CA HIS A 6 -11.08 -2.72 -7.11
C HIS A 6 -10.56 -3.03 -5.70
N ALA A 7 -9.75 -4.08 -5.54
CA ALA A 7 -9.12 -4.41 -4.26
C ALA A 7 -8.19 -3.28 -3.76
N ARG A 8 -7.42 -2.67 -4.67
CA ARG A 8 -6.56 -1.52 -4.37
C ARG A 8 -7.35 -0.31 -3.91
N ASP A 9 -8.39 0.08 -4.65
CA ASP A 9 -9.24 1.21 -4.28
C ASP A 9 -9.87 1.00 -2.90
N ARG A 10 -10.37 -0.23 -2.66
CA ARG A 10 -10.92 -0.62 -1.35
C ARG A 10 -9.88 -0.52 -0.24
N MET A 11 -8.63 -0.93 -0.47
CA MET A 11 -7.56 -0.81 0.50
C MET A 11 -7.31 0.66 0.87
N VAL A 12 -7.27 1.55 -0.13
CA VAL A 12 -7.08 2.99 0.12
C VAL A 12 -8.25 3.58 0.91
N GLU A 13 -9.49 3.22 0.57
CA GLU A 13 -10.67 3.71 1.28
C GLU A 13 -10.76 3.16 2.72
N VAL A 14 -10.66 1.84 2.88
CA VAL A 14 -10.98 1.13 4.12
C VAL A 14 -9.79 1.08 5.07
N HIS A 15 -8.60 0.79 4.56
CA HIS A 15 -7.42 0.53 5.38
C HIS A 15 -6.53 1.76 5.58
N LEU A 16 -6.61 2.77 4.71
CA LEU A 16 -5.84 4.02 4.83
C LEU A 16 -6.71 5.19 5.29
N SER A 17 -7.61 5.67 4.42
CA SER A 17 -8.32 6.93 4.62
C SER A 17 -9.21 6.92 5.87
N ARG A 18 -10.03 5.86 6.06
CA ARG A 18 -10.87 5.71 7.26
C ARG A 18 -10.09 5.59 8.56
N ARG A 19 -8.79 5.30 8.48
CA ARG A 19 -7.90 5.13 9.64
C ARG A 19 -7.00 6.33 9.91
N GLY A 20 -7.19 7.42 9.17
CA GLY A 20 -6.62 8.72 9.53
C GLY A 20 -5.55 9.24 8.57
N ILE A 21 -5.19 8.48 7.53
CA ILE A 21 -4.35 8.99 6.44
C ILE A 21 -5.17 10.01 5.65
N ARG A 22 -4.67 11.24 5.56
CA ARG A 22 -5.35 12.43 5.01
C ARG A 22 -4.59 13.07 3.86
N ASP A 23 -3.30 12.83 3.74
CA ASP A 23 -2.49 13.35 2.64
C ASP A 23 -3.00 12.80 1.31
N ARG A 24 -3.43 13.71 0.43
CA ARG A 24 -4.02 13.36 -0.86
C ARG A 24 -2.99 12.75 -1.80
N GLU A 25 -1.76 13.26 -1.80
CA GLU A 25 -0.69 12.76 -2.68
C GLU A 25 -0.28 11.35 -2.26
N VAL A 26 -0.23 11.07 -0.95
CA VAL A 26 0.00 9.71 -0.43
C VAL A 26 -1.14 8.77 -0.84
N LEU A 27 -2.40 9.17 -0.66
CA LEU A 27 -3.55 8.34 -1.04
C LEU A 27 -3.63 8.09 -2.55
N GLU A 28 -3.24 9.06 -3.38
CA GLU A 28 -3.14 8.90 -4.84
C GLU A 28 -2.01 7.93 -5.23
N ALA A 29 -0.81 8.09 -4.65
CA ALA A 29 0.29 7.16 -4.87
C ALA A 29 -0.07 5.71 -4.48
N MET A 30 -0.80 5.52 -3.39
CA MET A 30 -1.28 4.20 -2.95
C MET A 30 -2.35 3.59 -3.89
N ARG A 31 -3.04 4.40 -4.72
CA ARG A 31 -3.92 3.92 -5.80
C ARG A 31 -3.18 3.67 -7.11
N GLU A 32 -2.07 4.34 -7.35
CA GLU A 32 -1.34 4.23 -8.61
C GLU A 32 -0.38 3.04 -8.61
N VAL A 33 0.36 2.84 -7.53
CA VAL A 33 1.43 1.83 -7.48
C VAL A 33 0.86 0.40 -7.35
N PRO A 34 1.15 -0.51 -8.29
CA PRO A 34 0.66 -1.89 -8.25
C PRO A 34 1.41 -2.73 -7.23
N ARG A 35 0.96 -2.72 -5.97
CA ARG A 35 1.56 -3.48 -4.87
C ARG A 35 1.67 -4.98 -5.16
N GLU A 36 0.75 -5.56 -5.94
CA GLU A 36 0.77 -6.95 -6.39
C GLU A 36 2.03 -7.32 -7.20
N ALA A 37 2.70 -6.33 -7.81
CA ALA A 37 3.96 -6.57 -8.53
C ALA A 37 5.16 -6.77 -7.60
N PHE A 38 5.00 -6.51 -6.29
CA PHE A 38 6.07 -6.53 -5.29
C PHE A 38 5.90 -7.64 -4.23
N VAL A 39 4.88 -8.50 -4.36
CA VAL A 39 4.68 -9.66 -3.48
C VAL A 39 5.29 -10.92 -4.10
N ALA A 40 5.56 -11.93 -3.28
CA ALA A 40 5.97 -13.24 -3.80
C ALA A 40 4.85 -13.89 -4.64
N PRO A 41 5.21 -14.71 -5.66
CA PRO A 41 4.22 -15.41 -6.49
C PRO A 41 3.24 -16.24 -5.65
N GLY A 42 1.95 -16.13 -5.94
CA GLY A 42 0.86 -16.80 -5.21
C GLY A 42 0.27 -15.98 -4.06
N PHE A 43 0.80 -14.78 -3.77
CA PHE A 43 0.24 -13.86 -2.77
C PHE A 43 -0.52 -12.68 -3.38
N GLU A 44 -0.68 -12.61 -4.70
CA GLU A 44 -1.28 -11.48 -5.40
C GLU A 44 -2.72 -11.19 -4.93
N GLU A 45 -3.49 -12.24 -4.58
CA GLU A 45 -4.85 -12.09 -4.06
C GLU A 45 -4.90 -11.40 -2.69
N PHE A 46 -3.81 -11.46 -1.92
CA PHE A 46 -3.69 -10.86 -0.59
C PHE A 46 -2.98 -9.50 -0.61
N ALA A 47 -2.51 -9.04 -1.78
CA ALA A 47 -1.64 -7.87 -1.90
C ALA A 47 -2.22 -6.60 -1.24
N TYR A 48 -3.54 -6.50 -1.15
CA TYR A 48 -4.28 -5.35 -0.67
C TYR A 48 -4.93 -5.51 0.72
N GLU A 49 -4.69 -6.65 1.38
CA GLU A 49 -5.02 -6.81 2.79
C GLU A 49 -4.08 -5.95 3.65
N ASP A 50 -4.57 -5.44 4.79
CA ASP A 50 -3.74 -4.68 5.73
C ASP A 50 -2.88 -5.60 6.62
N GLY A 51 -1.95 -6.31 5.98
CA GLY A 51 -1.01 -7.19 6.65
C GLY A 51 0.33 -7.25 5.92
N PRO A 52 1.40 -7.67 6.63
CA PRO A 52 2.67 -7.95 5.98
C PRO A 52 2.55 -9.21 5.11
N LEU A 53 3.27 -9.23 3.99
CA LEU A 53 3.36 -10.40 3.10
C LEU A 53 4.81 -10.81 2.91
N PRO A 54 5.10 -12.12 2.77
CA PRO A 54 6.45 -12.59 2.52
C PRO A 54 6.96 -12.15 1.15
N ILE A 55 8.26 -11.85 1.10
CA ILE A 55 9.04 -11.63 -0.12
C ILE A 55 10.31 -12.51 -0.04
N ALA A 56 11.24 -12.35 -0.99
CA ALA A 56 12.47 -13.12 -1.03
C ALA A 56 13.29 -13.01 0.27
N GLU A 57 14.17 -13.99 0.48
CA GLU A 57 15.16 -13.99 1.59
C GLU A 57 14.55 -13.90 3.00
N GLY A 58 13.34 -14.46 3.17
CA GLY A 58 12.65 -14.47 4.46
C GLY A 58 12.22 -13.07 4.94
N GLN A 59 12.24 -12.08 4.05
CA GLN A 59 11.80 -10.72 4.35
C GLN A 59 10.30 -10.59 4.15
N THR A 60 9.75 -9.44 4.58
CA THR A 60 8.34 -9.10 4.36
C THR A 60 8.22 -7.71 3.77
N ILE A 61 7.20 -7.52 2.94
CA ILE A 61 6.73 -6.17 2.59
C ILE A 61 5.78 -5.69 3.68
N SER A 62 6.02 -4.49 4.20
CA SER A 62 5.20 -3.87 5.25
C SER A 62 3.74 -3.73 4.83
N GLN A 63 2.82 -3.78 5.80
CA GLN A 63 1.39 -3.56 5.57
C GLN A 63 1.13 -2.18 4.92
N PRO A 64 0.11 -2.06 4.03
CA PRO A 64 -0.23 -0.79 3.38
C PRO A 64 -0.39 0.39 4.34
N TYR A 65 -1.06 0.20 5.48
CA TYR A 65 -1.26 1.29 6.45
C TYR A 65 0.04 1.87 7.01
N ILE A 66 1.00 1.00 7.36
CA ILE A 66 2.28 1.45 7.92
C ILE A 66 3.10 2.20 6.88
N VAL A 67 3.08 1.76 5.62
CA VAL A 67 3.74 2.49 4.52
C VAL A 67 3.14 3.88 4.36
N ALA A 68 1.81 3.99 4.26
CA ALA A 68 1.14 5.28 4.11
C ALA A 68 1.39 6.21 5.31
N LEU A 69 1.34 5.68 6.53
CA LEU A 69 1.61 6.44 7.76
C LEU A 69 3.05 6.95 7.80
N MET A 70 4.03 6.12 7.45
CA MET A 70 5.44 6.54 7.43
C MET A 70 5.67 7.68 6.44
N ILE A 71 5.05 7.61 5.25
CA ILE A 71 5.20 8.64 4.22
C ILE A 71 4.49 9.94 4.65
N GLU A 72 3.26 9.87 5.16
CA GLU A 72 2.53 11.04 5.64
C GLU A 72 3.28 11.76 6.77
N MET A 73 3.86 11.00 7.71
CA MET A 73 4.66 11.55 8.81
C MET A 73 6.02 12.09 8.39
N ALA A 74 6.53 11.68 7.22
CA ALA A 74 7.78 12.19 6.69
C ALA A 74 7.61 13.60 6.09
N GLU A 75 6.37 14.04 5.84
CA GLU A 75 6.03 15.36 5.29
C GLU A 75 6.83 15.69 4.01
N ILE A 76 7.09 14.67 3.20
CA ILE A 76 7.91 14.81 1.99
C ILE A 76 7.16 15.55 0.87
N GLY A 77 7.89 16.37 0.14
CA GLY A 77 7.43 17.10 -1.02
C GLY A 77 8.33 16.92 -2.24
N PRO A 78 7.91 17.48 -3.39
CA PRO A 78 8.70 17.42 -4.62
C PRO A 78 10.09 18.06 -4.45
N GLY A 79 11.14 17.25 -4.63
CA GLY A 79 12.53 17.71 -4.59
C GLY A 79 13.26 17.49 -3.26
N ASP A 80 12.63 16.84 -2.28
CA ASP A 80 13.29 16.45 -1.03
C ASP A 80 14.34 15.34 -1.26
N HIS A 81 15.36 15.30 -0.40
CA HIS A 81 16.54 14.43 -0.48
C HIS A 81 16.86 13.74 0.86
#